data_AF-A0A260ZBG5-F1
#
_entry.id   AF-A0A260ZBG5-F1
#
_cell.length_a   1.000
_cell.length_b   1.000
_cell.length_c   1.000
_cell.angle_alpha   90.00
_cell.angle_beta   90.00
_cell.angle_gamma   90.00
#
_symmetry.space_group_name_H-M   'P 1'
#
loop_
_entity.id
_entity.type
_entity.pdbx_description
1 polymer ?
#
loop_
_entity_poly.entity_id
_entity_poly.type
_entity_poly.pdbx_seq_one_letter_code
_entity_poly.pdbx_strand_id
1 'polypeptide(L)'
;MGLLTENMRGDPFMIRFMHKAGEFFRKTKNNWLIDVEEYMSQLPNNVVPRTNSSGEKLREKQLLVQLPRQDLSVAYCRHLTTQTERKVYEEFVNARNEIALDIGYVSSNINKAMECHKCSGILETNEMAVIAPKLGDSTGWHPACFTCQTCEQLLVDLTYCVKDSQIYCERHYAELHKPRCSACDE
;
A
#
# COMPACT_ATOMS: atom_id res chain seq x y z
N MET A 1 7.20 6.88 14.89
CA MET A 1 6.46 5.81 15.57
C MET A 1 5.72 5.02 14.52
N GLY A 2 5.93 3.71 14.47
CA GLY A 2 5.13 2.71 13.75
C GLY A 2 4.79 2.92 12.27
N LEU A 3 5.78 2.87 11.36
CA LEU A 3 5.50 2.60 9.93
C LEU A 3 6.08 1.29 9.41
N LEU A 4 7.05 0.68 10.12
CA LEU A 4 7.59 -0.63 9.76
C LEU A 4 8.01 -1.39 11.02
N THR A 5 7.70 -2.69 11.05
CA THR A 5 8.24 -3.60 12.09
C THR A 5 9.77 -3.60 12.01
N GLU A 6 10.48 -3.87 13.11
CA GLU A 6 11.96 -3.93 13.13
C GLU A 6 12.53 -4.89 12.07
N ASN A 7 11.77 -5.94 11.72
CA ASN A 7 12.13 -6.93 10.70
C ASN A 7 12.08 -6.40 9.25
N MET A 8 11.41 -5.27 8.98
CA MET A 8 11.26 -4.69 7.64
C MET A 8 12.21 -3.51 7.38
N ARG A 9 12.93 -3.04 8.42
CA ARG A 9 13.86 -1.89 8.32
C ARG A 9 15.21 -2.22 7.68
N GLY A 10 15.54 -3.50 7.53
CA GLY A 10 16.77 -3.97 6.88
C GLY A 10 16.58 -4.47 5.44
N ASP A 11 15.35 -4.44 4.92
CA ASP A 11 15.04 -4.96 3.59
C ASP A 11 15.39 -3.90 2.51
N PRO A 12 16.30 -4.19 1.56
CA PRO A 12 16.72 -3.23 0.53
C PRO A 12 15.58 -2.71 -0.34
N PHE A 13 14.50 -3.50 -0.51
CA PHE A 13 13.33 -3.11 -1.28
C PHE A 13 12.44 -2.14 -0.49
N MET A 14 12.20 -2.40 0.80
CA MET A 14 11.51 -1.44 1.70
C MET A 14 12.31 -0.16 1.90
N ILE A 15 13.65 -0.23 1.92
CA ILE A 15 14.52 0.96 1.95
C ILE A 15 14.38 1.76 0.64
N ARG A 16 14.33 1.11 -0.53
CA ARG A 16 14.11 1.77 -1.83
C ARG A 16 12.70 2.36 -1.96
N PHE A 17 11.69 1.67 -1.42
CA PHE A 17 10.31 2.16 -1.31
C PHE A 17 10.23 3.38 -0.42
N MET A 18 10.81 3.34 0.79
CA MET A 18 10.92 4.49 1.69
C MET A 18 11.77 5.62 1.10
N HIS A 19 12.75 5.31 0.25
CA HIS A 19 13.53 6.33 -0.47
C HIS A 19 12.70 7.00 -1.56
N LYS A 20 11.93 6.26 -2.37
CA LYS A 20 11.00 6.82 -3.37
C LYS A 20 9.89 7.64 -2.70
N ALA A 21 9.26 7.09 -1.67
CA ALA A 21 8.29 7.79 -0.83
C ALA A 21 8.94 9.06 -0.25
N GLY A 22 10.12 8.90 0.37
CA GLY A 22 10.89 9.98 0.95
C GLY A 22 11.27 11.07 -0.05
N GLU A 23 11.69 10.74 -1.27
CA GLU A 23 12.03 11.71 -2.32
C GLU A 23 10.80 12.42 -2.91
N PHE A 24 9.69 11.69 -3.07
CA PHE A 24 8.40 12.27 -3.48
C PHE A 24 7.88 13.25 -2.41
N PHE A 25 7.84 12.82 -1.14
CA PHE A 25 7.35 13.61 -0.01
C PHE A 25 8.27 14.78 0.35
N ARG A 26 9.59 14.59 0.30
CA ARG A 26 10.60 15.65 0.53
C ARG A 26 10.57 16.74 -0.54
N LYS A 27 10.04 16.45 -1.74
CA LYS A 27 9.83 17.44 -2.80
C LYS A 27 8.48 18.18 -2.71
N THR A 28 7.47 17.63 -2.07
CA THR A 28 6.08 18.12 -2.23
C THR A 28 5.48 18.84 -1.02
N LYS A 29 5.78 18.49 0.25
CA LYS A 29 5.20 19.21 1.41
C LYS A 29 6.04 19.13 2.69
N ASN A 30 6.25 20.28 3.32
CA ASN A 30 6.89 20.42 4.64
C ASN A 30 6.08 19.81 5.82
N ASN A 31 4.89 19.23 5.58
CA ASN A 31 3.91 18.93 6.64
C ASN A 31 3.34 17.49 6.63
N TRP A 32 3.97 16.55 5.93
CA TRP A 32 3.47 15.17 5.74
C TRP A 32 3.03 14.44 7.03
N LEU A 33 3.73 14.66 8.15
CA LEU A 33 3.37 14.07 9.44
C LEU A 33 1.97 14.48 9.92
N ILE A 34 1.60 15.75 9.70
CA ILE A 34 0.28 16.28 10.09
C ILE A 34 -0.82 15.69 9.21
N ASP A 35 -0.60 15.62 7.89
CA ASP A 35 -1.55 15.04 6.95
C ASP A 35 -1.84 13.55 7.29
N VAL A 36 -0.84 12.80 7.79
CA VAL A 36 -1.00 11.42 8.25
C VAL A 36 -1.79 11.32 9.56
N GLU A 37 -1.51 12.17 10.55
CA GLU A 37 -2.26 12.18 11.82
C GLU A 37 -3.74 12.52 11.59
N GLU A 38 -4.00 13.52 10.75
CA GLU A 38 -5.34 13.92 10.36
C GLU A 38 -6.06 12.80 9.61
N TYR A 39 -5.40 12.11 8.67
CA TYR A 39 -5.94 10.92 8.02
C TYR A 39 -6.32 9.82 9.02
N MET A 40 -5.43 9.51 9.97
CA MET A 40 -5.70 8.50 10.99
C MET A 40 -6.87 8.89 11.89
N SER A 41 -7.12 10.19 12.09
CA SER A 41 -8.27 10.68 12.86
C SER A 41 -9.62 10.46 12.16
N GLN A 42 -9.64 10.32 10.83
CA GLN A 42 -10.84 10.05 10.03
C GLN A 42 -11.23 8.55 10.02
N LEU A 43 -10.39 7.68 10.59
CA LEU A 43 -10.63 6.24 10.62
C LEU A 43 -11.26 5.79 11.95
N PRO A 44 -12.02 4.67 11.97
CA PRO A 44 -12.51 4.09 13.21
C PRO A 44 -11.38 3.83 14.23
N ASN A 45 -11.59 4.21 15.49
CA ASN A 45 -10.55 4.10 16.53
C ASN A 45 -9.96 2.68 16.69
N ASN A 46 -10.75 1.64 16.40
CA ASN A 46 -10.31 0.25 16.50
C ASN A 46 -9.32 -0.18 15.40
N VAL A 47 -9.18 0.60 14.32
CA VAL A 47 -8.26 0.34 13.20
C VAL A 47 -7.03 1.25 13.20
N VAL A 48 -7.02 2.32 14.00
CA VAL A 48 -5.89 3.26 14.08
C VAL A 48 -4.74 2.63 14.88
N PRO A 49 -3.52 2.52 14.32
CA PRO A 49 -2.40 1.81 14.94
C PRO A 49 -1.68 2.63 16.02
N ARG A 50 -2.38 3.00 17.09
CA ARG A 50 -1.77 3.62 18.28
C ARG A 50 -1.02 2.57 19.09
N THR A 51 0.10 2.93 19.71
CA THR A 51 0.90 2.03 20.55
C THR A 51 0.04 1.33 21.61
N ASN A 52 0.16 0.02 21.72
CA ASN A 52 -0.60 -0.88 22.61
C ASN A 52 -2.11 -0.95 22.35
N SER A 53 -2.60 -0.49 21.19
CA SER A 53 -4.03 -0.53 20.85
C SER A 53 -4.44 -1.81 20.09
N SER A 54 -5.74 -2.05 19.95
CA SER A 54 -6.25 -3.08 19.03
C SER A 54 -5.88 -2.80 17.57
N GLY A 55 -5.81 -1.52 17.19
CA GLY A 55 -5.44 -1.10 15.84
C GLY A 55 -3.99 -1.41 15.52
N GLU A 56 -3.07 -1.37 16.49
CA GLU A 56 -1.68 -1.79 16.28
C GLU A 56 -1.60 -3.28 15.94
N LYS A 57 -2.31 -4.13 16.69
CA LYS A 57 -2.38 -5.57 16.42
C LYS A 57 -3.04 -5.86 15.08
N LEU A 58 -4.09 -5.11 14.72
CA LEU A 58 -4.73 -5.24 13.41
C LEU A 58 -3.75 -4.85 12.29
N ARG A 59 -3.03 -3.75 12.48
CA ARG A 59 -2.06 -3.26 11.51
C ARG A 59 -0.89 -4.23 11.31
N GLU A 60 -0.39 -4.83 12.38
CA GLU A 60 0.65 -5.86 12.31
C GLU A 60 0.18 -7.05 11.47
N LYS A 61 -1.06 -7.53 11.70
CA LYS A 61 -1.66 -8.59 10.88
C LYS A 61 -1.82 -8.16 9.41
N GLN A 62 -2.27 -6.94 9.16
CA GLN A 62 -2.42 -6.42 7.79
C GLN A 62 -1.07 -6.32 7.07
N LEU A 63 0.00 -5.90 7.74
CA LEU A 63 1.35 -5.87 7.15
C LEU A 63 1.81 -7.26 6.73
N LEU A 64 1.64 -8.26 7.59
CA LEU A 64 2.01 -9.65 7.27
C LEU A 64 1.22 -10.22 6.09
N VAL A 65 -0.07 -9.87 5.98
CA VAL A 65 -0.94 -10.37 4.91
C VAL A 65 -0.73 -9.58 3.61
N GLN A 66 -0.69 -8.25 3.65
CA GLN A 66 -0.65 -7.42 2.45
C GLN A 66 0.76 -7.34 1.84
N LEU A 67 1.81 -7.55 2.64
CA LEU A 67 3.22 -7.52 2.23
C LEU A 67 3.96 -8.81 2.63
N PRO A 68 3.62 -9.98 2.04
CA PRO A 68 4.29 -11.24 2.35
C PRO A 68 5.79 -11.13 2.04
N ARG A 69 6.65 -11.65 2.93
CA ARG A 69 8.12 -11.53 2.76
C ARG A 69 8.62 -12.21 1.48
N GLN A 70 7.95 -13.29 1.08
CA GLN A 70 8.17 -14.01 -0.16
C GLN A 70 8.01 -13.11 -1.40
N ASP A 71 7.15 -12.09 -1.34
CA ASP A 71 6.92 -11.14 -2.43
C ASP A 71 7.90 -9.95 -2.40
N LEU A 72 8.67 -9.81 -1.32
CA LEU A 72 9.65 -8.74 -1.11
C LEU A 72 11.06 -9.19 -1.47
N SER A 73 11.41 -10.46 -1.22
CA SER A 73 12.73 -10.99 -1.54
C SER A 73 12.73 -12.49 -1.79
N VAL A 74 13.44 -12.87 -2.86
CA VAL A 74 13.69 -14.27 -3.25
C VAL A 74 14.39 -15.07 -2.14
N ALA A 75 15.09 -14.39 -1.22
CA ALA A 75 15.74 -15.03 -0.08
C ALA A 75 14.74 -15.70 0.89
N TYR A 76 13.48 -15.28 0.86
CA TYR A 76 12.40 -15.87 1.67
C TYR A 76 11.65 -17.00 0.95
N CYS A 77 11.92 -17.22 -0.35
CA CYS A 77 11.33 -18.30 -1.12
C CYS A 77 12.20 -19.56 -1.05
N ARG A 78 11.70 -20.62 -0.41
CA ARG A 78 12.42 -21.88 -0.20
C ARG A 78 12.30 -22.83 -1.39
N HIS A 79 11.27 -22.67 -2.22
CA HIS A 79 10.94 -23.62 -3.29
C HIS A 79 11.30 -23.13 -4.70
N LEU A 80 11.91 -21.95 -4.84
CA LEU A 80 12.49 -21.47 -6.09
C LEU A 80 13.93 -22.01 -6.24
N THR A 81 14.05 -23.25 -6.70
CA THR A 81 15.33 -23.98 -6.69
C THR A 81 16.17 -23.73 -7.94
N THR A 82 15.54 -23.47 -9.07
CA THR A 82 16.21 -23.31 -10.36
C THR A 82 16.51 -21.84 -10.67
N GLN A 83 17.54 -21.60 -11.48
CA GLN A 83 17.85 -20.25 -11.96
C GLN A 83 16.71 -19.65 -12.80
N THR A 84 15.99 -20.49 -13.56
CA THR A 84 14.84 -20.06 -14.36
C THR A 84 13.70 -19.56 -13.48
N GLU A 85 13.34 -20.29 -12.42
CA GLU A 85 12.30 -19.87 -11.46
C GLU A 85 12.66 -18.55 -10.79
N ARG A 86 13.92 -18.38 -10.36
CA ARG A 86 14.43 -17.14 -9.77
C ARG A 86 14.34 -15.96 -10.75
N LYS A 87 14.67 -16.19 -12.02
CA LYS A 87 14.56 -15.18 -13.06
C LYS A 87 13.10 -14.76 -13.28
N VAL A 88 12.16 -15.72 -13.34
CA VAL A 88 10.73 -15.43 -13.47
C VAL A 88 10.20 -14.64 -12.27
N TYR A 89 10.65 -14.97 -11.06
CA TYR A 89 10.36 -14.20 -9.86
C TYR A 89 10.85 -12.76 -9.97
N GLU A 90 12.10 -12.55 -10.35
CA GLU A 90 12.70 -11.21 -10.50
C GLU A 90 11.98 -10.39 -11.58
N GLU A 91 11.67 -11.00 -12.73
CA GLU A 91 10.88 -10.36 -13.80
C GLU A 91 9.49 -9.95 -13.30
N PHE A 92 8.81 -10.81 -12.53
CA PHE A 92 7.51 -10.49 -11.94
C PHE A 92 7.60 -9.33 -10.94
N VAL A 93 8.55 -9.38 -10.01
CA VAL A 93 8.74 -8.32 -9.01
C VAL A 93 9.10 -7.00 -9.67
N ASN A 94 10.00 -7.00 -10.65
CA ASN A 94 10.36 -5.79 -11.40
C ASN A 94 9.14 -5.21 -12.14
N ALA A 95 8.39 -6.05 -12.86
CA ALA A 95 7.17 -5.61 -13.54
C ALA A 95 6.14 -5.04 -12.57
N ARG A 96 5.90 -5.70 -11.42
CA ARG A 96 5.02 -5.17 -10.36
C ARG A 96 5.50 -3.79 -9.94
N ASN A 97 6.78 -3.64 -9.60
CA ASN A 97 7.31 -2.42 -8.99
C ASN A 97 7.39 -1.23 -9.96
N GLU A 98 7.56 -1.49 -11.26
CA GLU A 98 7.67 -0.45 -12.28
C GLU A 98 6.31 -0.09 -12.88
N ILE A 99 5.44 -1.09 -13.06
CA ILE A 99 4.22 -0.94 -13.87
C ILE A 99 2.97 -0.85 -12.99
N ALA A 100 2.89 -1.61 -11.89
CA ALA A 100 1.65 -1.72 -11.12
C ALA A 100 1.69 -0.99 -9.78
N LEU A 101 2.81 -1.04 -9.07
CA LEU A 101 2.99 -0.53 -7.72
C LEU A 101 3.13 1.00 -7.71
N ASP A 102 2.45 1.65 -6.80
CA ASP A 102 2.61 3.07 -6.50
C ASP A 102 2.20 3.39 -5.04
N ILE A 103 2.41 4.63 -4.62
CA ILE A 103 2.12 5.11 -3.26
C ILE A 103 1.07 6.21 -3.34
N GLY A 104 -0.04 6.01 -2.63
CA GLY A 104 -1.06 7.03 -2.47
C GLY A 104 -0.58 8.10 -1.50
N TYR A 105 -1.07 9.32 -1.66
CA TYR A 105 -0.79 10.39 -0.70
C TYR A 105 -2.08 10.99 -0.16
N VAL A 106 -2.01 11.49 1.07
CA VAL A 106 -3.11 12.21 1.69
C VAL A 106 -3.08 13.65 1.20
N SER A 107 -4.22 14.11 0.69
CA SER A 107 -4.49 15.53 0.48
C SER A 107 -5.49 15.97 1.54
N SER A 108 -5.03 16.72 2.54
CA SER A 108 -5.92 17.24 3.61
C SER A 108 -7.06 18.10 3.09
N ASN A 109 -6.85 18.81 1.98
CA ASN A 109 -7.87 19.66 1.36
C ASN A 109 -7.75 19.56 -0.16
N ILE A 110 -8.69 18.87 -0.81
CA ILE A 110 -8.75 18.85 -2.28
C ILE A 110 -9.27 20.20 -2.81
N ASN A 111 -8.67 20.71 -3.89
CA ASN A 111 -9.02 22.01 -4.47
C ASN A 111 -10.21 21.96 -5.45
N LYS A 112 -10.68 20.76 -5.79
CA LYS A 112 -11.77 20.52 -6.72
C LYS A 112 -12.52 19.27 -6.27
N ALA A 113 -13.85 19.33 -6.29
CA ALA A 113 -14.69 18.19 -6.01
C ALA A 113 -14.46 17.07 -7.05
N MET A 114 -14.51 15.82 -6.58
CA MET A 114 -14.32 14.63 -7.42
C MET A 114 -15.18 13.47 -6.91
N GLU A 115 -15.42 12.48 -7.76
CA GLU A 115 -16.09 11.25 -7.35
C GLU A 115 -15.09 10.31 -6.68
N CYS A 116 -15.45 9.74 -5.54
CA CYS A 116 -14.67 8.69 -4.90
C CYS A 116 -14.70 7.43 -5.74
N HIS A 117 -13.53 6.97 -6.17
CA HIS A 117 -13.38 5.84 -7.10
C HIS A 117 -13.93 4.50 -6.57
N LYS A 118 -14.11 4.34 -5.26
CA LYS A 118 -14.67 3.11 -4.66
C LYS A 118 -16.19 3.17 -4.45
N CYS A 119 -16.68 4.21 -3.76
CA CYS A 119 -18.08 4.25 -3.33
C CYS A 119 -18.99 5.07 -4.25
N SER A 120 -18.43 5.73 -5.27
CA SER A 120 -19.13 6.68 -6.14
C SER A 120 -19.77 7.87 -5.41
N GLY A 121 -19.45 8.06 -4.12
CA GLY A 121 -19.82 9.25 -3.36
C GLY A 121 -18.95 10.46 -3.76
N ILE A 122 -19.44 11.66 -3.50
CA ILE A 122 -18.72 12.90 -3.83
C ILE A 122 -17.72 13.23 -2.70
N LEU A 123 -16.49 13.51 -3.08
CA LEU A 123 -15.49 14.19 -2.27
C LEU A 123 -15.60 15.68 -2.57
N GLU A 124 -16.05 16.48 -1.60
CA GLU A 124 -16.27 17.92 -1.77
C GLU A 124 -14.97 18.73 -1.70
N THR A 125 -15.00 19.96 -2.21
CA THR A 125 -13.84 20.87 -2.08
C THR A 125 -13.48 21.10 -0.62
N ASN A 126 -12.18 21.12 -0.32
CA ASN A 126 -11.59 21.18 1.01
C ASN A 126 -11.83 19.95 1.90
N GLU A 127 -12.32 18.84 1.35
CA GLU A 127 -12.31 17.58 2.07
C GLU A 127 -10.97 16.86 1.93
N MET A 128 -10.71 15.98 2.89
CA MET A 128 -9.58 15.08 2.84
C MET A 128 -9.84 13.93 1.85
N ALA A 129 -8.84 13.65 1.02
CA ALA A 129 -8.85 12.49 0.14
C ALA A 129 -7.49 11.79 0.13
N VAL A 130 -7.50 10.50 -0.14
CA VAL A 130 -6.31 9.77 -0.59
C VAL A 130 -6.26 9.86 -2.11
N ILE A 131 -5.15 10.31 -2.68
CA ILE A 131 -4.95 10.43 -4.13
C ILE A 131 -4.03 9.30 -4.61
N ALA A 132 -4.36 8.70 -5.75
CA ALA A 132 -3.58 7.62 -6.37
C ALA A 132 -3.04 8.05 -7.75
N PRO A 133 -1.80 8.58 -7.82
CA PRO A 133 -1.25 9.16 -9.05
C PRO A 133 -1.26 8.23 -10.26
N LYS A 134 -1.02 6.93 -10.05
CA LYS A 134 -1.03 5.92 -11.13
C LYS A 134 -2.41 5.75 -11.79
N LEU A 135 -3.49 6.17 -11.14
CA LEU A 135 -4.84 6.20 -11.71
C LEU A 135 -5.27 7.60 -12.18
N GLY A 136 -4.36 8.58 -12.14
CA GLY A 136 -4.60 9.96 -12.56
C GLY A 136 -4.71 10.94 -11.39
N ASP A 137 -4.29 12.19 -11.62
CA ASP A 137 -4.21 13.25 -10.60
C ASP A 137 -5.58 13.68 -10.04
N SER A 138 -6.68 13.33 -10.72
CA SER A 138 -8.05 13.61 -10.29
C SER A 138 -8.78 12.38 -9.75
N THR A 139 -8.05 11.31 -9.43
CA THR A 139 -8.63 10.07 -8.91
C THR A 139 -8.37 9.99 -7.41
N GLY A 140 -9.46 10.01 -6.64
CA GLY A 140 -9.43 10.11 -5.19
C GLY A 140 -10.33 9.11 -4.48
N TRP A 141 -10.01 8.86 -3.21
CA TRP A 141 -10.79 8.02 -2.32
C TRP A 141 -11.05 8.77 -1.02
N HIS A 142 -12.23 8.56 -0.44
CA HIS A 142 -12.40 8.82 0.98
C HIS A 142 -11.35 8.01 1.77
N PRO A 143 -10.88 8.50 2.93
CA PRO A 143 -9.91 7.80 3.77
C PRO A 143 -10.27 6.32 4.02
N ALA A 144 -11.52 6.03 4.37
CA ALA A 144 -12.01 4.68 4.62
C ALA A 144 -12.24 3.84 3.34
N CYS A 145 -12.24 4.47 2.18
CA CYS A 145 -12.46 3.83 0.88
C CYS A 145 -11.17 3.35 0.21
N PHE A 146 -9.99 3.75 0.69
CA PHE A 146 -8.72 3.35 0.11
C PHE A 146 -8.31 1.92 0.54
N THR A 147 -9.03 0.94 0.01
CA THR A 147 -8.92 -0.48 0.39
C THR A 147 -8.64 -1.36 -0.81
N CYS A 148 -7.99 -2.50 -0.57
CA CYS A 148 -7.81 -3.53 -1.60
C CYS A 148 -9.16 -4.05 -2.13
N GLN A 149 -9.28 -4.21 -3.44
CA GLN A 149 -10.47 -4.75 -4.10
C GLN A 149 -10.82 -6.18 -3.67
N THR A 150 -9.85 -6.98 -3.23
CA THR A 150 -10.07 -8.40 -2.90
C THR A 150 -10.40 -8.63 -1.43
N CYS A 151 -9.63 -8.06 -0.49
CA CYS A 151 -9.86 -8.27 0.95
C CYS A 151 -10.58 -7.14 1.66
N GLU A 152 -10.88 -6.05 0.95
CA GLU A 152 -11.57 -4.86 1.47
C GLU A 152 -10.89 -4.21 2.68
N GLN A 153 -9.64 -4.57 2.96
CA GLN A 153 -8.82 -3.98 4.01
C GLN A 153 -8.16 -2.69 3.51
N LEU A 154 -8.00 -1.71 4.40
CA LEU A 154 -7.20 -0.51 4.15
C LEU A 154 -5.80 -0.89 3.69
N LEU A 155 -5.32 -0.22 2.65
CA LEU A 155 -4.02 -0.49 2.07
C LEU A 155 -2.91 0.00 2.99
N VAL A 156 -2.01 -0.91 3.34
CA VAL A 156 -0.92 -0.58 4.26
C VAL A 156 0.03 0.43 3.65
N ASP A 157 0.37 1.45 4.42
CA ASP A 157 1.25 2.57 4.05
C ASP A 157 0.82 3.31 2.78
N LEU A 158 -0.48 3.22 2.45
CA LEU A 158 -1.06 3.73 1.21
C LEU A 158 -0.41 3.13 -0.04
N THR A 159 0.28 1.99 0.10
CA THR A 159 0.87 1.24 -1.01
C THR A 159 -0.20 0.47 -1.77
N TYR A 160 -0.19 0.57 -3.09
CA TYR A 160 -1.21 -0.06 -3.91
C TYR A 160 -0.65 -0.54 -5.26
N CYS A 161 -1.20 -1.63 -5.77
CA CYS A 161 -0.97 -2.10 -7.12
C CYS A 161 -2.20 -1.83 -7.98
N VAL A 162 -2.01 -1.33 -9.20
CA VAL A 162 -3.08 -1.07 -10.16
C VAL A 162 -3.19 -2.21 -11.18
N LYS A 163 -4.41 -2.69 -11.40
CA LYS A 163 -4.76 -3.55 -12.53
C LYS A 163 -6.21 -3.32 -12.93
N ASP A 164 -6.46 -3.16 -14.24
CA ASP A 164 -7.81 -2.96 -14.80
C ASP A 164 -8.59 -1.83 -14.10
N SER A 165 -7.92 -0.70 -13.83
CA SER A 165 -8.45 0.46 -13.10
C SER A 165 -8.90 0.19 -11.66
N GLN A 166 -8.50 -0.93 -11.07
CA GLN A 166 -8.74 -1.29 -9.67
C GLN A 166 -7.45 -1.33 -8.86
N ILE A 167 -7.57 -1.12 -7.55
CA ILE A 167 -6.45 -1.12 -6.61
C ILE A 167 -6.42 -2.39 -5.76
N TYR A 168 -5.22 -2.94 -5.58
CA TYR A 168 -4.98 -4.17 -4.84
C TYR A 168 -3.82 -3.97 -3.86
N CYS A 169 -3.78 -4.74 -2.78
CA CYS A 169 -2.53 -4.89 -2.04
C CYS A 169 -1.54 -5.72 -2.86
N GLU A 170 -0.25 -5.69 -2.51
CA GLU A 170 0.79 -6.42 -3.25
C GLU A 170 0.49 -7.92 -3.33
N ARG A 171 0.05 -8.53 -2.21
CA ARG A 171 -0.38 -9.94 -2.18
C ARG A 171 -1.45 -10.26 -3.20
N HIS A 172 -2.60 -9.58 -3.14
CA HIS A 172 -3.72 -9.92 -4.01
C HIS A 172 -3.43 -9.56 -5.46
N TYR A 173 -2.62 -8.54 -5.72
CA TYR A 173 -2.10 -8.31 -7.08
C TYR A 173 -1.27 -9.51 -7.55
N ALA A 174 -0.36 -10.03 -6.73
CA ALA A 174 0.44 -11.19 -7.08
C ALA A 174 -0.41 -12.44 -7.35
N GLU A 175 -1.44 -12.67 -6.55
CA GLU A 175 -2.38 -13.78 -6.73
C GLU A 175 -3.16 -13.73 -8.06
N LEU A 176 -3.30 -12.55 -8.70
CA LEU A 176 -3.87 -12.44 -10.05
C LEU A 176 -2.95 -12.99 -11.15
N HIS A 177 -1.65 -13.15 -10.87
CA HIS A 177 -0.64 -13.58 -11.84
C HIS A 177 -0.02 -14.94 -11.49
N LYS A 178 0.15 -15.24 -10.20
CA LYS A 178 0.82 -16.43 -9.68
C LYS A 178 0.02 -16.97 -8.49
N PRO A 179 -0.47 -18.23 -8.54
CA PRO A 179 -1.17 -18.81 -7.40
C PRO A 179 -0.22 -19.03 -6.24
N ARG A 180 -0.72 -18.85 -5.01
CA ARG A 180 0.03 -19.09 -3.78
C ARG A 180 -0.22 -20.48 -3.22
N CYS A 181 0.83 -21.11 -2.73
CA CYS A 181 0.74 -22.39 -2.03
C CYS A 181 0.17 -22.20 -0.63
N SER A 182 -0.93 -22.89 -0.30
CA SER A 182 -1.58 -22.79 1.01
C SER A 182 -0.71 -23.28 2.19
N ALA A 183 0.36 -24.04 1.93
CA ALA A 183 1.23 -24.59 2.96
C ALA A 183 2.42 -23.69 3.31
N CYS A 184 3.09 -23.10 2.31
CA CYS A 184 4.28 -22.27 2.53
C CYS A 184 4.07 -20.78 2.24
N ASP A 185 2.92 -20.40 1.67
CA ASP A 185 2.60 -19.03 1.25
C ASP A 185 3.69 -18.46 0.32
N GLU A 186 4.14 -19.30 -0.62
CA GLU A 186 4.96 -18.94 -1.79
C GLU A 186 4.10 -18.94 -3.04
#